data_AF-A0AA37H0T9-F1
#
_entry.id   AF-A0AA37H0T9-F1
#
_cell.length_a   1.000
_cell.length_b   1.000
_cell.length_c   1.000
_cell.angle_alpha   90.00
_cell.angle_beta   90.00
_cell.angle_gamma   90.00
#
_symmetry.space_group_name_H-M   'P 1'
#
loop_
_entity.id
_entity.type
_entity.pdbx_description
1 polymer ?
#
loop_
_entity_poly.entity_id
_entity_poly.type
_entity_poly.pdbx_seq_one_letter_code
_entity_poly.pdbx_strand_id
1 'polypeptide(L)'
;MIQHWEAANQLDLTRLGGLIEKIIHVAKSFGGKATIEYDSMRAKLVFRENTDLDKMLPDDLYARWGDGDASREELVGDSRVNCRQGDDETGQGPNRSEENALIEMGMGESVVRDGLPFAAVIRSAVAKGFRQFFRNMPTSLGDYHTLCDSLRASNVDVLQGRQVRDLMADLRSGKEDWDTEGHYKISGSKNVARDSAFRLLYIFLQEKTEDSNAAYNATLFVVSHYRIFKYKTRKMVRQAFNSTYTPSVKQKKELDKWSAEGDLQEDDVTTEEEEEVSCSDYYDSDYS
;
A
#
# COMPACT_ATOMS: atom_id res chain seq x y z
N MET A 1 21.51 -12.39 22.07
CA MET A 1 20.18 -12.60 21.47
C MET A 1 19.59 -11.29 20.96
N ILE A 2 19.47 -10.25 21.80
CA ILE A 2 19.02 -8.90 21.39
C ILE A 2 19.97 -8.27 20.35
N GLN A 3 21.28 -8.33 20.57
CA GLN A 3 22.28 -7.77 19.64
C GLN A 3 22.22 -8.35 18.21
N HIS A 4 21.81 -9.61 18.07
CA HIS A 4 21.69 -10.23 16.74
C HIS A 4 20.42 -9.78 16.02
N TRP A 5 19.32 -9.61 16.75
CA TRP A 5 18.09 -9.00 16.23
C TRP A 5 18.34 -7.54 15.84
N GLU A 6 19.03 -6.78 16.69
CA GLU A 6 19.37 -5.38 16.43
C GLU A 6 20.25 -5.25 15.17
N ALA A 7 21.29 -6.09 15.03
CA ALA A 7 22.11 -6.11 13.83
C ALA A 7 21.32 -6.48 12.55
N ALA A 8 20.37 -7.41 12.65
CA ALA A 8 19.53 -7.81 11.52
C ALA A 8 18.52 -6.73 11.11
N ASN A 9 18.07 -5.89 12.06
CA ASN A 9 17.07 -4.84 11.85
C ASN A 9 17.67 -3.43 11.82
N GLN A 10 19.01 -3.32 11.82
CA GLN A 10 19.71 -2.04 11.92
C GLN A 10 19.28 -1.05 10.84
N LEU A 11 19.05 -1.56 9.63
CA LEU A 11 18.64 -0.75 8.49
C LEU A 11 17.23 -0.17 8.70
N ASP A 12 16.31 -0.96 9.23
CA ASP A 12 14.94 -0.52 9.52
C ASP A 12 14.90 0.46 10.69
N LEU A 13 15.71 0.23 11.73
CA LEU A 13 15.88 1.16 12.84
C LEU A 13 16.46 2.51 12.38
N THR A 14 17.42 2.48 11.45
CA THR A 14 18.01 3.70 10.88
C THR A 14 16.97 4.47 10.04
N ARG A 15 16.16 3.75 9.25
CA ARG A 15 15.07 4.36 8.48
C ARG A 15 13.99 4.96 9.38
N LEU A 16 13.62 4.25 10.45
CA LEU A 16 12.67 4.74 11.44
C LEU A 16 13.18 6.01 12.11
N GLY A 17 14.45 6.03 12.53
CA GLY A 17 15.09 7.22 13.10
C GLY A 17 15.02 8.42 12.16
N GLY A 18 15.43 8.24 10.90
CA GLY A 18 15.37 9.30 9.90
C GLY A 18 13.94 9.75 9.55
N LEU A 19 12.95 8.85 9.66
CA LEU A 19 11.54 9.21 9.49
C LEU A 19 11.03 10.07 10.65
N ILE A 20 11.34 9.68 11.88
CA ILE A 20 10.97 10.42 13.09
C ILE A 20 11.58 11.83 13.05
N GLU A 21 12.84 11.97 12.69
CA GLU A 21 13.50 13.28 12.55
C GLU A 21 12.78 14.19 11.55
N LYS A 22 12.38 13.64 10.40
CA LYS A 22 11.63 14.38 9.38
C LYS A 22 10.25 14.78 9.87
N ILE A 23 9.54 13.87 10.53
CA ILE A 23 8.23 14.15 11.14
C ILE A 23 8.36 15.31 12.13
N ILE A 24 9.37 15.27 13.02
CA ILE A 24 9.62 16.34 14.00
C ILE A 24 9.91 17.67 13.29
N HIS A 25 10.75 17.65 12.25
CA HIS A 25 11.09 18.85 11.50
C HIS A 25 9.85 19.49 10.84
N VAL A 26 9.02 18.68 10.18
CA VAL A 26 7.79 19.14 9.55
C VAL A 26 6.78 19.62 10.59
N ALA A 27 6.57 18.89 11.68
CA ALA A 27 5.68 19.31 12.76
C ALA A 27 6.12 20.65 13.41
N LYS A 28 7.43 20.89 13.55
CA LYS A 28 7.95 22.19 13.99
C LYS A 28 7.59 23.32 13.04
N SER A 29 7.60 23.07 11.72
CA SER A 29 7.19 24.08 10.72
C SER A 29 5.69 24.44 10.80
N PHE A 30 4.86 23.54 11.34
CA PHE A 30 3.44 23.76 11.66
C PHE A 30 3.21 24.26 13.10
N GLY A 31 4.16 24.98 13.70
CA GLY A 31 4.01 25.51 15.06
C GLY A 31 4.05 24.46 16.18
N GLY A 32 4.58 23.27 15.89
CA GLY A 32 4.74 22.18 16.85
C GLY A 32 3.53 21.26 17.00
N LYS A 33 2.45 21.48 16.23
CA LYS A 33 1.25 20.63 16.23
C LYS A 33 0.84 20.30 14.80
N ALA A 34 0.75 19.01 14.49
CA ALA A 34 0.30 18.54 13.18
C ALA A 34 -0.42 17.20 13.32
N THR A 35 -1.47 17.01 12.52
CA THR A 35 -2.07 15.67 12.33
C THR A 35 -1.32 14.97 11.22
N ILE A 36 -0.91 13.74 11.48
CA ILE A 36 -0.22 12.89 10.50
C ILE A 36 -1.18 11.78 10.09
N GLU A 37 -1.47 11.69 8.81
CA GLU A 37 -2.32 10.67 8.22
C GLU A 37 -1.51 9.87 7.20
N TYR A 38 -1.65 8.54 7.21
CA TYR A 38 -1.03 7.70 6.20
C TYR A 38 -2.02 7.40 5.07
N ASP A 39 -1.77 7.98 3.90
CA ASP A 39 -2.47 7.65 2.67
C ASP A 39 -1.91 6.35 2.11
N SER A 40 -2.66 5.27 2.28
CA SER A 40 -2.31 3.93 1.81
C SER A 40 -2.37 3.77 0.29
N MET A 41 -3.15 4.61 -0.41
CA MET A 41 -3.25 4.59 -1.87
C MET A 41 -2.02 5.24 -2.51
N ARG A 42 -1.51 6.31 -1.90
CA ARG A 42 -0.34 7.04 -2.40
C ARG A 42 0.97 6.62 -1.73
N ALA A 43 0.91 5.77 -0.72
CA ALA A 43 2.01 5.45 0.18
C ALA A 43 2.70 6.74 0.65
N LYS A 44 1.94 7.67 1.22
CA LYS A 44 2.46 8.98 1.65
C LYS A 44 1.96 9.35 3.04
N LEU A 45 2.81 10.04 3.79
CA LEU A 45 2.40 10.71 5.03
C LEU A 45 1.92 12.11 4.68
N VAL A 46 0.65 12.36 4.94
CA VAL A 46 0.01 13.65 4.75
C VAL A 46 0.01 14.37 6.10
N PHE A 47 0.60 15.55 6.13
CA PHE A 47 0.61 16.42 7.29
C PHE A 47 -0.48 17.48 7.10
N ARG A 48 -1.33 17.63 8.10
CA ARG A 48 -2.33 18.71 8.14
C ARG A 48 -2.01 19.59 9.33
N GLU A 49 -1.94 20.89 9.09
CA GLU A 49 -1.96 21.87 10.16
C GLU A 49 -3.27 21.68 10.92
N ASN A 50 -3.17 21.55 12.24
CA ASN A 50 -4.33 21.30 13.07
C ASN A 50 -4.50 22.44 14.07
N THR A 51 -5.45 23.32 13.77
CA THR A 51 -5.84 24.44 14.63
C THR A 51 -6.77 24.02 15.77
N ASP A 52 -7.37 22.82 15.69
CA ASP A 52 -8.56 22.44 16.46
C ASP A 52 -8.33 21.28 17.44
N LEU A 53 -7.10 20.77 17.56
CA LEU A 53 -6.79 19.79 18.60
C LEU A 53 -6.83 20.47 19.98
N ASP A 54 -7.86 20.11 20.73
CA ASP A 54 -7.85 20.17 22.19
C ASP A 54 -6.53 19.56 22.68
N LYS A 55 -6.00 20.10 23.76
CA LYS A 55 -4.63 19.80 24.22
C LYS A 55 -4.50 18.28 24.38
N MET A 56 -3.69 17.64 23.53
CA MET A 56 -3.52 16.17 23.54
C MET A 56 -2.96 15.64 24.87
N LEU A 57 -2.44 16.54 25.70
CA LEU A 57 -1.98 16.29 27.05
C LEU A 57 -2.55 17.39 27.98
N PRO A 58 -2.87 17.05 29.24
CA PRO A 58 -3.18 18.03 30.28
C PRO A 58 -2.12 19.13 30.44
N ASP A 59 -2.54 20.31 30.90
CA ASP A 59 -1.71 21.53 30.97
C ASP A 59 -0.45 21.40 31.86
N ASP A 60 -0.55 20.59 32.91
CA ASP A 60 0.55 20.28 33.82
C ASP A 60 1.70 19.50 33.15
N LEU A 61 1.41 18.75 32.08
CA LEU A 61 2.42 18.02 31.31
C LEU A 61 3.12 18.90 30.27
N TYR A 62 2.43 19.86 29.66
CA TYR A 62 3.06 20.83 28.75
C TYR A 62 4.03 21.75 29.50
N ALA A 63 3.65 22.21 30.70
CA ALA A 63 4.49 23.09 31.52
C ALA A 63 5.84 22.47 31.91
N ARG A 64 5.90 21.14 32.09
CA ARG A 64 7.17 20.43 32.39
C ARG A 64 8.10 20.25 31.19
N TRP A 65 7.60 20.39 29.96
CA TRP A 65 8.39 20.19 28.74
C TRP A 65 8.76 21.51 28.04
N GLY A 66 8.10 22.62 28.39
CA GLY A 66 8.33 23.94 27.79
C GLY A 66 9.60 24.68 28.23
N ASP A 67 10.23 24.29 29.35
CA ASP A 67 11.35 25.04 29.95
C ASP A 67 12.74 24.58 29.46
N GLY A 68 12.83 24.15 28.20
CA GLY A 68 14.03 23.49 27.65
C GLY A 68 14.87 24.28 26.67
N ASP A 69 14.53 25.53 26.30
CA ASP A 69 15.29 26.26 25.27
C ASP A 69 15.31 27.79 25.45
N ALA A 70 15.40 28.25 26.70
CA ALA A 70 15.64 29.66 27.02
C ALA A 70 16.61 29.80 28.20
N SER A 71 17.89 29.50 27.99
CA SER A 71 18.98 30.13 28.75
C SER A 71 20.36 29.68 28.28
N ARG A 72 20.92 30.39 27.29
CA ARG A 72 22.34 30.74 27.34
C ARG A 72 22.70 31.93 26.46
N GLU A 73 22.46 33.13 26.99
CA GLU A 73 23.36 34.28 26.84
C GLU A 73 22.99 35.31 27.90
N GLU A 74 23.77 35.36 28.98
CA GLU A 74 23.71 36.40 29.99
C GLU A 74 24.66 37.55 29.61
N LEU A 75 24.07 38.76 29.64
CA LEU A 75 24.60 40.01 30.21
C LEU A 75 25.78 40.72 29.53
N VAL A 76 25.47 41.87 28.91
CA VAL A 76 25.82 43.25 29.35
C VAL A 76 24.75 44.15 28.70
N GLY A 77 24.09 45.14 29.30
CA GLY A 77 24.22 45.88 30.53
C GLY A 77 23.60 47.27 30.28
N ASP A 78 22.85 47.74 31.28
CA ASP A 78 22.57 49.13 31.63
C ASP A 78 21.16 49.73 31.36
N SER A 79 20.73 50.41 32.42
CA SER A 79 19.39 50.90 32.74
C SER A 79 19.13 52.28 32.14
N ARG A 80 17.87 52.52 31.73
CA ARG A 80 17.09 53.74 32.11
C ARG A 80 15.67 53.75 31.51
N VAL A 81 14.69 53.68 32.40
CA VAL A 81 13.48 54.54 32.55
C VAL A 81 12.95 55.25 31.28
N ASN A 82 11.72 54.97 30.84
CA ASN A 82 10.50 55.72 31.23
C ASN A 82 9.24 55.25 30.47
N CYS A 83 8.08 55.41 31.10
CA CYS A 83 6.75 55.16 30.53
C CYS A 83 6.30 56.27 29.55
N ARG A 84 5.52 55.94 28.51
CA ARG A 84 4.17 56.49 28.22
C ARG A 84 3.60 56.05 26.86
N GLN A 85 2.27 55.90 26.90
CA GLN A 85 1.21 55.81 25.88
C GLN A 85 1.50 56.32 24.46
N GLY A 86 0.82 55.68 23.50
CA GLY A 86 0.52 56.23 22.19
C GLY A 86 -0.13 55.17 21.30
N ASP A 87 -1.45 55.26 21.16
CA ASP A 87 -2.27 54.59 20.16
C ASP A 87 -1.84 55.07 18.75
N ASP A 88 -1.80 54.18 17.74
CA ASP A 88 -2.41 54.49 16.44
C ASP A 88 -2.51 53.26 15.53
N GLU A 89 -3.66 53.15 14.88
CA GLU A 89 -3.96 52.20 13.81
C GLU A 89 -3.28 52.63 12.52
N THR A 90 -2.75 51.69 11.74
CA THR A 90 -2.84 51.78 10.27
C THR A 90 -2.53 50.43 9.65
N GLY A 91 -3.51 49.93 8.88
CA GLY A 91 -3.44 48.64 8.22
C GLY A 91 -2.46 48.60 7.06
N GLN A 92 -1.97 47.38 6.80
CA GLN A 92 -1.55 46.94 5.48
C GLN A 92 -1.44 45.41 5.52
N GLY A 93 -2.49 44.74 5.09
CA GLY A 93 -2.43 43.31 4.78
C GLY A 93 -1.60 43.11 3.51
N PRO A 94 -0.64 42.17 3.48
CA PRO A 94 -0.10 41.69 2.23
C PRO A 94 -0.94 40.50 1.78
N ASN A 95 -1.64 40.69 0.66
CA ASN A 95 -2.07 39.60 -0.21
C ASN A 95 -0.89 38.66 -0.46
N ARG A 96 -0.92 37.48 0.13
CA ARG A 96 -0.12 36.34 -0.32
C ARG A 96 -1.10 35.31 -0.86
N SER A 97 -1.25 35.37 -2.18
CA SER A 97 -1.74 34.31 -3.02
C SER A 97 -1.35 32.94 -2.47
N GLU A 98 -2.38 32.12 -2.25
CA GLU A 98 -2.32 30.70 -1.98
C GLU A 98 -1.51 30.01 -3.08
N GLU A 99 -0.22 29.84 -2.84
CA GLU A 99 0.60 28.90 -3.60
C GLU A 99 0.64 27.63 -2.77
N ASN A 100 -0.33 26.74 -3.03
CA ASN A 100 -0.32 25.37 -2.53
C ASN A 100 0.98 24.72 -3.02
N ALA A 101 2.00 24.70 -2.15
CA ALA A 101 3.24 23.99 -2.39
C ALA A 101 2.95 22.48 -2.36
N LEU A 102 2.47 21.96 -3.48
CA LEU A 102 2.43 20.54 -3.79
C LEU A 102 3.88 20.07 -3.99
N ILE A 103 4.60 19.86 -2.88
CA ILE A 103 5.89 19.20 -2.96
C ILE A 103 5.61 17.72 -3.14
N GLU A 104 5.67 17.26 -4.39
CA GLU A 104 5.75 15.85 -4.74
C GLU A 104 7.04 15.26 -4.16
N MET A 105 6.98 14.84 -2.89
CA MET A 105 8.02 14.02 -2.32
C MET A 105 7.82 12.59 -2.81
N GLY A 106 8.69 12.17 -3.74
CA GLY A 106 8.90 10.76 -4.06
C GLY A 106 9.35 10.05 -2.78
N MET A 107 8.50 9.18 -2.24
CA MET A 107 8.95 8.21 -1.24
C MET A 107 10.04 7.37 -1.88
N GLY A 108 11.09 7.11 -1.08
CA GLY A 108 12.36 6.52 -1.47
C GLY A 108 12.22 5.60 -2.67
N GLU A 109 12.85 6.03 -3.78
CA GLU A 109 12.95 5.25 -4.98
C GLU A 109 13.40 3.85 -4.57
N SER A 110 12.54 2.85 -4.76
CA SER A 110 12.98 1.46 -4.69
C SER A 110 14.18 1.40 -5.63
N VAL A 111 15.38 1.16 -5.09
CA VAL A 111 16.59 1.13 -5.90
C VAL A 111 16.57 -0.20 -6.65
N VAL A 112 15.69 -0.28 -7.64
CA VAL A 112 15.63 -1.37 -8.60
C VAL A 112 16.88 -1.18 -9.45
N ARG A 113 17.94 -1.91 -9.08
CA ARG A 113 19.21 -1.85 -9.79
C ARG A 113 18.96 -2.32 -11.23
N ASP A 114 19.44 -1.57 -12.22
CA ASP A 114 19.25 -1.91 -13.64
C ASP A 114 19.83 -3.26 -14.04
N GLY A 115 20.73 -3.83 -13.23
CA GLY A 115 21.33 -5.15 -13.46
C GLY A 115 20.46 -6.35 -13.03
N LEU A 116 19.26 -6.13 -12.46
CA LEU A 116 18.38 -7.22 -12.05
C LEU A 116 17.47 -7.68 -13.19
N PRO A 117 17.20 -8.99 -13.31
CA PRO A 117 16.16 -9.50 -14.20
C PRO A 117 14.82 -8.79 -13.96
N PHE A 118 14.13 -8.43 -15.03
CA PHE A 118 12.82 -7.78 -14.99
C PHE A 118 12.78 -6.40 -14.30
N ALA A 119 13.91 -5.72 -14.11
CA ALA A 119 13.98 -4.39 -13.49
C ALA A 119 13.00 -3.36 -14.08
N ALA A 120 12.88 -3.32 -15.42
CA ALA A 120 11.92 -2.42 -16.09
C ALA A 120 10.46 -2.75 -15.74
N VAL A 121 10.11 -4.04 -15.66
CA VAL A 121 8.76 -4.50 -15.30
C VAL A 121 8.48 -4.20 -13.83
N ILE A 122 9.46 -4.40 -12.94
CA ILE A 122 9.34 -4.07 -11.52
C ILE A 122 9.05 -2.58 -11.34
N ARG A 123 9.81 -1.69 -11.99
CA ARG A 123 9.56 -0.23 -11.93
C ARG A 123 8.15 0.12 -12.40
N SER A 124 7.71 -0.45 -13.52
CA SER A 124 6.36 -0.20 -14.03
C SER A 124 5.28 -0.72 -13.07
N ALA A 125 5.50 -1.86 -12.43
CA ALA A 125 4.54 -2.46 -11.50
C ALA A 125 4.47 -1.71 -10.17
N VAL A 126 5.59 -1.16 -9.68
CA VAL A 126 5.59 -0.30 -8.48
C VAL A 126 4.78 0.97 -8.74
N ALA A 127 4.87 1.56 -9.93
CA ALA A 127 4.12 2.76 -10.28
C ALA A 127 2.63 2.51 -10.60
N LYS A 128 2.32 1.40 -11.31
CA LYS A 128 0.97 1.16 -11.85
C LYS A 128 0.18 0.07 -11.12
N GLY A 129 0.83 -0.70 -10.24
CA GLY A 129 0.27 -1.83 -9.49
C GLY A 129 0.76 -3.20 -9.97
N PHE A 130 0.73 -4.19 -9.08
CA PHE A 130 1.34 -5.50 -9.29
C PHE A 130 0.63 -6.40 -10.30
N ARG A 131 -0.63 -6.11 -10.67
CA ARG A 131 -1.32 -6.78 -11.78
C ARG A 131 -0.56 -6.68 -13.11
N GLN A 132 0.30 -5.66 -13.25
CA GLN A 132 1.16 -5.50 -14.42
C GLN A 132 2.14 -6.65 -14.63
N PHE A 133 2.52 -7.37 -13.57
CA PHE A 133 3.36 -8.56 -13.72
C PHE A 133 2.64 -9.64 -14.52
N PHE A 134 1.37 -9.91 -14.24
CA PHE A 134 0.60 -10.85 -15.05
C PHE A 134 0.47 -10.38 -16.50
N ARG A 135 0.35 -9.09 -16.76
CA ARG A 135 0.25 -8.58 -18.13
C ARG A 135 1.57 -8.77 -18.90
N ASN A 136 2.67 -8.30 -18.31
CA ASN A 136 3.93 -8.15 -19.03
C ASN A 136 4.86 -9.37 -18.93
N MET A 137 4.61 -10.31 -18.01
CA MET A 137 5.48 -11.49 -17.83
C MET A 137 4.97 -12.70 -18.62
N PRO A 138 5.86 -13.57 -19.12
CA PRO A 138 5.48 -14.85 -19.72
C PRO A 138 4.73 -15.76 -18.74
N THR A 139 3.94 -16.71 -19.25
CA THR A 139 3.19 -17.67 -18.44
C THR A 139 4.06 -18.86 -18.00
N SER A 140 5.19 -18.58 -17.34
CA SER A 140 6.19 -19.56 -16.92
C SER A 140 6.53 -19.38 -15.44
N LEU A 141 6.39 -20.44 -14.64
CA LEU A 141 6.61 -20.36 -13.19
C LEU A 141 8.06 -19.99 -12.84
N GLY A 142 9.04 -20.43 -13.64
CA GLY A 142 10.46 -20.09 -13.45
C GLY A 142 10.75 -18.58 -13.59
N ASP A 143 10.05 -17.90 -14.48
CA ASP A 143 10.19 -16.45 -14.64
C ASP A 143 9.64 -15.70 -13.42
N TYR A 144 8.54 -16.21 -12.84
CA TYR A 144 7.98 -15.65 -11.61
C TYR A 144 8.88 -15.91 -10.40
N HIS A 145 9.55 -17.07 -10.30
CA HIS A 145 10.58 -17.28 -9.27
C HIS A 145 11.69 -16.23 -9.37
N THR A 146 12.24 -16.05 -10.58
CA THR A 146 13.31 -15.06 -10.85
C THR A 146 12.84 -13.62 -10.56
N LEU A 147 11.60 -13.29 -10.90
CA LEU A 147 10.97 -12.02 -10.58
C LEU A 147 10.85 -11.82 -9.06
N CYS A 148 10.35 -12.82 -8.33
CA CYS A 148 10.22 -12.73 -6.88
C CYS A 148 11.57 -12.58 -6.18
N ASP A 149 12.62 -13.23 -6.69
CA ASP A 149 14.00 -13.06 -6.18
C ASP A 149 14.52 -11.64 -6.45
N SER A 150 14.23 -11.11 -7.63
CA SER A 150 14.58 -9.73 -8.01
C SER A 150 13.82 -8.69 -7.19
N LEU A 151 12.55 -8.94 -6.84
CA LEU A 151 11.75 -8.11 -5.94
C LEU A 151 12.33 -8.09 -4.52
N ARG A 152 12.71 -9.27 -4.00
CA ARG A 152 13.39 -9.39 -2.71
C ARG A 152 14.72 -8.65 -2.71
N ALA A 153 15.53 -8.81 -3.76
CA ALA A 153 16.81 -8.10 -3.91
C ALA A 153 16.65 -6.57 -4.06
N SER A 154 15.52 -6.12 -4.60
CA SER A 154 15.20 -4.69 -4.76
C SER A 154 14.60 -4.06 -3.50
N ASN A 155 14.44 -4.81 -2.40
CA ASN A 155 13.78 -4.38 -1.16
C ASN A 155 12.38 -3.79 -1.40
N VAL A 156 11.65 -4.31 -2.39
CA VAL A 156 10.26 -3.92 -2.62
C VAL A 156 9.38 -4.66 -1.61
N ASP A 157 8.69 -3.90 -0.77
CA ASP A 157 7.70 -4.48 0.14
C ASP A 157 6.41 -4.82 -0.64
N VAL A 158 6.36 -6.06 -1.14
CA VAL A 158 5.23 -6.56 -1.95
C VAL A 158 3.98 -6.76 -1.08
N LEU A 159 4.15 -7.20 0.16
CA LEU A 159 3.05 -7.61 1.03
C LEU A 159 2.51 -6.47 1.88
N GLN A 160 3.32 -5.46 2.19
CA GLN A 160 2.93 -4.36 3.08
C GLN A 160 2.41 -4.86 4.43
N GLY A 161 3.04 -5.92 4.96
CA GLY A 161 2.63 -6.59 6.19
C GLY A 161 1.33 -7.41 6.11
N ARG A 162 0.70 -7.54 4.93
CA ARG A 162 -0.53 -8.33 4.76
C ARG A 162 -0.27 -9.83 4.68
N GLN A 163 -1.14 -10.60 5.32
CA GLN A 163 -1.13 -12.06 5.27
C GLN A 163 -2.21 -12.59 4.32
N VAL A 164 -2.23 -13.91 4.07
CA VAL A 164 -3.22 -14.57 3.19
C VAL A 164 -4.68 -14.24 3.58
N ARG A 165 -4.96 -14.08 4.88
CA ARG A 165 -6.30 -13.72 5.37
C ARG A 165 -6.73 -12.32 4.92
N ASP A 166 -5.81 -11.35 5.02
CA ASP A 166 -6.07 -9.98 4.57
C ASP A 166 -6.22 -9.93 3.05
N LEU A 167 -5.36 -10.65 2.33
CA LEU A 167 -5.47 -10.79 0.88
C LEU A 167 -6.79 -11.43 0.46
N MET A 168 -7.37 -12.32 1.27
CA MET A 168 -8.67 -12.91 0.97
C MET A 168 -9.79 -11.86 0.97
N ALA A 169 -9.73 -10.86 1.86
CA ALA A 169 -10.67 -9.74 1.84
C ALA A 169 -10.48 -8.89 0.57
N ASP A 170 -9.24 -8.57 0.22
CA ASP A 170 -8.91 -7.82 -0.99
C ASP A 170 -9.33 -8.57 -2.27
N LEU A 171 -9.15 -9.89 -2.33
CA LEU A 171 -9.61 -10.72 -3.44
C LEU A 171 -11.14 -10.69 -3.59
N ARG A 172 -11.87 -10.74 -2.47
CA ARG A 172 -13.34 -10.67 -2.45
C ARG A 172 -13.88 -9.30 -2.84
N SER A 173 -13.15 -8.22 -2.53
CA SER A 173 -13.53 -6.85 -2.90
C SER A 173 -13.68 -6.61 -4.40
N GLY A 174 -13.15 -7.51 -5.24
CA GLY A 174 -13.33 -7.47 -6.69
C GLY A 174 -14.74 -7.86 -7.16
N LYS A 175 -15.57 -8.44 -6.27
CA LYS A 175 -16.97 -8.73 -6.58
C LYS A 175 -17.79 -7.45 -6.59
N GLU A 176 -18.76 -7.42 -7.49
CA GLU A 176 -19.77 -6.36 -7.52
C GLU A 176 -20.85 -6.74 -6.51
N ASP A 177 -21.16 -5.82 -5.61
CA ASP A 177 -22.18 -6.01 -4.59
C ASP A 177 -23.42 -5.19 -4.96
N TRP A 178 -24.60 -5.69 -4.62
CA TRP A 178 -25.85 -4.94 -4.79
C TRP A 178 -26.20 -4.28 -3.46
N ASP A 179 -26.44 -2.98 -3.48
CA ASP A 179 -26.98 -2.29 -2.31
C ASP A 179 -28.47 -2.67 -2.17
N THR A 180 -28.78 -3.40 -1.09
CA THR A 180 -30.15 -3.83 -0.78
C THR A 180 -31.09 -2.67 -0.45
N GLU A 181 -30.55 -1.50 -0.07
CA GLU A 181 -31.34 -0.32 0.29
C GLU A 181 -31.43 0.69 -0.86
N GLY A 182 -30.33 0.87 -1.60
CA GLY A 182 -30.23 1.86 -2.67
C GLY A 182 -30.66 1.39 -4.07
N HIS A 183 -30.87 0.09 -4.29
CA HIS A 183 -31.14 -0.50 -5.61
C HIS A 183 -30.13 -0.12 -6.70
N TYR A 184 -28.87 0.15 -6.35
CA TYR A 184 -27.79 0.36 -7.30
C TYR A 184 -26.64 -0.63 -7.07
N LYS A 185 -25.88 -0.86 -8.14
CA LYS A 185 -24.77 -1.81 -8.18
C LYS A 185 -23.50 -1.11 -7.72
N ILE A 186 -22.88 -1.60 -6.65
CA ILE A 186 -21.58 -1.13 -6.18
C ILE A 186 -20.52 -1.86 -7.02
N SER A 187 -19.79 -1.10 -7.85
CA SER A 187 -18.72 -1.66 -8.66
C SER A 187 -17.59 -2.20 -7.76
N GLY A 188 -17.29 -3.48 -7.89
CA GLY A 188 -16.17 -4.13 -7.19
C GLY A 188 -14.81 -3.56 -7.59
N SER A 189 -13.85 -3.59 -6.68
CA SER A 189 -12.49 -3.12 -6.92
C SER A 189 -11.63 -4.20 -7.60
N LYS A 190 -11.85 -4.42 -8.90
CA LYS A 190 -11.13 -5.44 -9.69
C LYS A 190 -9.61 -5.22 -9.66
N ASN A 191 -9.15 -3.97 -9.63
CA ASN A 191 -7.71 -3.66 -9.60
C ASN A 191 -7.05 -4.12 -8.29
N VAL A 192 -7.68 -3.86 -7.15
CA VAL A 192 -7.20 -4.30 -5.83
C VAL A 192 -7.17 -5.81 -5.74
N ALA A 193 -8.22 -6.49 -6.21
CA ALA A 193 -8.27 -7.94 -6.27
C ALA A 193 -7.13 -8.52 -7.14
N ARG A 194 -6.90 -7.94 -8.34
CA ARG A 194 -5.85 -8.39 -9.27
C ARG A 194 -4.44 -8.17 -8.72
N ASP A 195 -4.18 -7.03 -8.07
CA ASP A 195 -2.90 -6.78 -7.40
C ASP A 195 -2.69 -7.76 -6.23
N SER A 196 -3.75 -8.06 -5.49
CA SER A 196 -3.71 -9.02 -4.37
C SER A 196 -3.50 -10.46 -4.81
N ALA A 197 -3.96 -10.83 -6.01
CA ALA A 197 -3.64 -12.13 -6.60
C ALA A 197 -2.13 -12.28 -6.87
N PHE A 198 -1.42 -11.19 -7.22
CA PHE A 198 0.04 -11.25 -7.35
C PHE A 198 0.70 -11.40 -5.98
N ARG A 199 0.24 -10.66 -4.97
CA ARG A 199 0.75 -10.80 -3.59
C ARG A 199 0.58 -12.23 -3.07
N LEU A 200 -0.56 -12.87 -3.38
CA LEU A 200 -0.80 -14.27 -3.03
C LEU A 200 0.22 -15.19 -3.70
N LEU A 201 0.49 -14.99 -5.00
CA LEU A 201 1.54 -15.72 -5.71
C LEU A 201 2.91 -15.52 -5.06
N TYR A 202 3.26 -14.28 -4.68
CA TYR A 202 4.50 -13.98 -4.00
C TYR A 202 4.63 -14.74 -2.67
N ILE A 203 3.56 -14.80 -1.85
CA ILE A 203 3.55 -15.61 -0.62
C ILE A 203 3.85 -17.07 -0.92
N PHE A 204 3.23 -17.65 -1.95
CA PHE A 204 3.46 -19.06 -2.29
C PHE A 204 4.89 -19.34 -2.73
N LEU A 205 5.53 -18.42 -3.45
CA LEU A 205 6.90 -18.64 -3.94
C LEU A 205 7.97 -18.31 -2.89
N GLN A 206 7.72 -17.37 -1.97
CA GLN A 206 8.77 -16.80 -1.12
C GLN A 206 8.62 -17.01 0.37
N GLU A 207 7.42 -16.88 0.93
CA GLU A 207 7.23 -16.84 2.38
C GLU A 207 6.54 -18.07 2.94
N LYS A 208 5.86 -18.86 2.10
CA LYS A 208 5.10 -20.08 2.44
C LYS A 208 4.25 -19.90 3.71
N THR A 209 2.95 -19.64 3.53
CA THR A 209 2.02 -19.69 4.67
C THR A 209 1.95 -21.09 5.29
N GLU A 210 1.91 -21.15 6.62
CA GLU A 210 1.67 -22.38 7.38
C GLU A 210 0.22 -22.88 7.20
N ASP A 211 -0.73 -21.95 7.02
CA ASP A 211 -2.15 -22.27 6.82
C ASP A 211 -2.42 -22.67 5.36
N SER A 212 -2.19 -23.96 5.07
CA SER A 212 -2.45 -24.58 3.77
C SER A 212 -3.93 -24.48 3.36
N ASN A 213 -4.86 -24.47 4.32
CA ASN A 213 -6.29 -24.34 4.02
C ASN A 213 -6.64 -22.92 3.57
N ALA A 214 -6.08 -21.90 4.22
CA ALA A 214 -6.22 -20.51 3.76
C ALA A 214 -5.61 -20.33 2.35
N ALA A 215 -4.43 -20.90 2.09
CA ALA A 215 -3.81 -20.87 0.77
C ALA A 215 -4.69 -21.55 -0.29
N TYR A 216 -5.27 -22.71 0.04
CA TYR A 216 -6.20 -23.42 -0.83
C TYR A 216 -7.45 -22.58 -1.14
N ASN A 217 -8.10 -22.01 -0.12
CA ASN A 217 -9.32 -21.23 -0.30
C ASN A 217 -9.07 -19.97 -1.14
N ALA A 218 -7.94 -19.29 -0.93
CA ALA A 218 -7.54 -18.15 -1.73
C ALA A 218 -7.25 -18.54 -3.19
N THR A 219 -6.55 -19.66 -3.40
CA THR A 219 -6.30 -20.21 -4.73
C THR A 219 -7.60 -20.57 -5.44
N LEU A 220 -8.50 -21.28 -4.75
CA LEU A 220 -9.80 -21.68 -5.28
C LEU A 220 -10.62 -20.47 -5.71
N PHE A 221 -10.59 -19.39 -4.92
CA PHE A 221 -11.26 -18.14 -5.26
C PHE A 221 -10.70 -17.55 -6.56
N VAL A 222 -9.37 -17.44 -6.67
CA VAL A 222 -8.74 -16.88 -7.89
C VAL A 222 -9.10 -17.70 -9.13
N VAL A 223 -9.02 -19.03 -9.07
CA VAL A 223 -9.28 -19.88 -10.25
C VAL A 223 -10.76 -19.96 -10.64
N SER A 224 -11.69 -19.81 -9.68
CA SER A 224 -13.13 -19.87 -9.95
C SER A 224 -13.72 -18.57 -10.50
N HIS A 225 -13.06 -17.42 -10.29
CA HIS A 225 -13.60 -16.11 -10.64
C HIS A 225 -13.01 -15.56 -11.95
N TYR A 226 -13.37 -16.18 -13.07
CA TYR A 226 -12.84 -15.85 -14.40
C TYR A 226 -13.11 -14.42 -14.88
N ARG A 227 -14.19 -13.80 -14.41
CA ARG A 227 -14.55 -12.39 -14.71
C ARG A 227 -13.61 -11.38 -14.06
N ILE A 228 -13.01 -11.75 -12.92
CA ILE A 228 -12.07 -10.89 -12.19
C ILE A 228 -10.63 -11.20 -12.61
N PHE A 229 -10.28 -12.48 -12.64
CA PHE A 229 -8.93 -12.97 -12.89
C PHE A 229 -8.84 -13.62 -14.26
N LYS A 230 -7.98 -13.10 -15.13
CA LYS A 230 -7.76 -13.61 -16.49
C LYS A 230 -6.95 -14.91 -16.49
N TYR A 231 -6.94 -15.61 -17.63
CA TYR A 231 -6.28 -16.92 -17.80
C TYR A 231 -4.90 -16.99 -17.15
N LYS A 232 -4.02 -16.02 -17.49
CA LYS A 232 -2.64 -16.01 -17.02
C LYS A 232 -2.55 -15.93 -15.49
N THR A 233 -3.32 -15.05 -14.86
CA THR A 233 -3.40 -14.96 -13.39
C THR A 233 -3.87 -16.27 -12.78
N ARG A 234 -4.98 -16.85 -13.28
CA ARG A 234 -5.53 -18.11 -12.75
C ARG A 234 -4.52 -19.26 -12.86
N LYS A 235 -3.87 -19.39 -14.02
CA LYS A 235 -2.87 -20.43 -14.28
C LYS A 235 -1.64 -20.28 -13.39
N MET A 236 -1.09 -19.08 -13.28
CA MET A 236 0.14 -18.84 -12.51
C MET A 236 -0.08 -19.04 -11.01
N VAL A 237 -1.19 -18.54 -10.46
CA VAL A 237 -1.53 -18.75 -9.04
C VAL A 237 -1.76 -20.24 -8.74
N ARG A 238 -2.47 -20.96 -9.61
CA ARG A 238 -2.67 -22.41 -9.45
C ARG A 238 -1.36 -23.19 -9.50
N GLN A 239 -0.47 -22.87 -10.44
CA GLN A 239 0.83 -23.54 -10.54
C GLN A 239 1.70 -23.26 -9.32
N ALA A 240 1.76 -22.00 -8.86
CA ALA A 240 2.50 -21.63 -7.66
C ALA A 240 1.97 -22.34 -6.40
N PHE A 241 0.64 -22.46 -6.25
CA PHE A 241 0.06 -23.22 -5.15
C PHE A 241 0.46 -24.69 -5.20
N ASN A 242 0.35 -25.34 -6.37
CA ASN A 242 0.68 -26.75 -6.54
C ASN A 242 2.19 -27.05 -6.41
N SER A 243 3.07 -26.09 -6.69
CA SER A 243 4.51 -26.25 -6.47
C SER A 243 4.89 -26.15 -5.00
N THR A 244 4.13 -25.37 -4.22
CA THR A 244 4.46 -25.07 -2.83
C THR A 244 3.74 -26.00 -1.85
N TYR A 245 2.51 -26.40 -2.15
CA TYR A 245 1.65 -27.18 -1.28
C TYR A 245 1.24 -28.51 -1.91
N THR A 246 0.98 -29.51 -1.07
CA THR A 246 0.44 -30.81 -1.49
C THR A 246 -1.07 -30.82 -1.20
N PRO A 247 -1.94 -30.47 -2.17
CA PRO A 247 -3.38 -30.50 -1.95
C PRO A 247 -3.90 -31.92 -1.71
N SER A 248 -4.94 -32.03 -0.88
CA SER A 248 -5.73 -33.26 -0.75
C SER A 248 -6.34 -33.67 -2.09
N VAL A 249 -6.62 -34.96 -2.27
CA VAL A 249 -7.30 -35.49 -3.47
C VAL A 249 -8.61 -34.74 -3.75
N LYS A 250 -9.38 -34.39 -2.71
CA LYS A 250 -10.62 -33.60 -2.85
C LYS A 250 -10.34 -32.19 -3.36
N GLN A 251 -9.35 -31.52 -2.77
CA GLN A 251 -8.94 -30.17 -3.14
C GLN A 251 -8.41 -30.11 -4.57
N LYS A 252 -7.59 -31.09 -4.96
CA LYS A 252 -7.06 -31.20 -6.33
C LYS A 252 -8.20 -31.38 -7.33
N LYS A 253 -9.13 -32.31 -7.07
CA LYS A 253 -10.30 -32.53 -7.93
C LYS A 253 -11.15 -31.26 -8.09
N GLU A 254 -11.29 -30.46 -7.03
CA GLU A 254 -12.01 -29.19 -7.09
C GLU A 254 -11.29 -28.15 -7.96
N LEU A 255 -9.98 -28.01 -7.79
CA LEU A 255 -9.17 -27.11 -8.62
C LEU A 255 -9.16 -27.55 -10.10
N ASP A 256 -9.21 -28.85 -10.36
CA ASP A 256 -9.23 -29.41 -11.72
C ASP A 256 -10.50 -29.08 -12.49
N LYS A 257 -11.63 -28.81 -11.81
CA LYS A 257 -12.87 -28.32 -12.46
C LYS A 257 -12.66 -27.00 -13.20
N TRP A 258 -11.73 -26.19 -12.72
CA TRP A 258 -11.41 -24.87 -13.26
C TRP A 258 -10.17 -24.96 -14.15
N SER A 259 -10.07 -26.00 -15.00
CA SER A 259 -8.91 -26.14 -15.89
C SER A 259 -8.76 -24.89 -16.74
N ALA A 260 -7.56 -24.33 -16.71
CA ALA A 260 -7.22 -23.13 -17.45
C ALA A 260 -7.02 -23.44 -18.96
N GLU A 261 -7.21 -24.68 -19.40
CA GLU A 261 -6.86 -25.14 -20.75
C GLU A 261 -7.80 -24.67 -21.88
N GLY A 262 -8.90 -23.99 -21.56
CA GLY A 262 -9.84 -23.44 -22.54
C GLY A 262 -9.98 -21.93 -22.44
N ASP A 263 -9.19 -21.20 -23.22
CA ASP A 263 -9.69 -20.14 -24.11
C ASP A 263 -8.51 -19.65 -24.96
N LEU A 264 -8.46 -20.18 -26.18
CA LEU A 264 -7.71 -19.57 -27.27
C LEU A 264 -8.43 -18.24 -27.56
N GLN A 265 -7.70 -17.12 -27.44
CA GLN A 265 -8.14 -15.76 -27.83
C GLN A 265 -8.75 -14.86 -26.73
N GLU A 266 -8.13 -14.75 -25.54
CA GLU A 266 -8.17 -13.48 -24.81
C GLU A 266 -6.98 -12.63 -25.28
N ASP A 267 -7.19 -11.82 -26.32
CA ASP A 267 -6.22 -10.83 -26.75
C ASP A 267 -5.90 -9.88 -25.59
N ASP A 268 -4.62 -9.88 -25.21
CA ASP A 268 -4.00 -9.10 -24.14
C ASP A 268 -3.85 -7.63 -24.57
N VAL A 269 -4.94 -7.00 -25.02
CA VAL A 269 -4.99 -5.59 -25.39
C VAL A 269 -6.21 -4.97 -24.73
N THR A 270 -6.00 -4.32 -23.58
CA THR A 270 -7.03 -3.48 -22.97
C THR A 270 -6.87 -2.05 -23.47
N THR A 271 -7.79 -1.59 -24.30
CA THR A 271 -8.12 -0.16 -24.36
C THR A 271 -8.70 0.27 -23.02
N GLU A 272 -8.44 1.52 -22.61
CA GLU A 272 -8.78 2.07 -21.29
C GLU A 272 -10.30 2.28 -21.06
N GLU A 273 -11.14 1.79 -21.97
CA GLU A 273 -12.59 1.86 -21.91
C GLU A 273 -13.15 0.45 -22.15
N GLU A 274 -13.65 -0.21 -21.09
CA GLU A 274 -14.42 -1.44 -21.20
C GLU A 274 -15.86 -1.04 -21.60
N GLU A 275 -16.19 -1.08 -22.89
CA GLU A 275 -17.59 -1.09 -23.33
C GLU A 275 -18.30 -2.31 -22.72
N GLU A 276 -19.43 -2.05 -22.06
CA GLU A 276 -20.31 -3.04 -21.48
C GLU A 276 -20.86 -3.98 -22.56
N VAL A 277 -20.18 -5.11 -22.80
CA VAL A 277 -20.83 -6.24 -23.44
C VAL A 277 -21.68 -6.93 -22.38
N SER A 278 -22.95 -6.53 -22.34
CA SER A 278 -24.04 -7.24 -21.68
C SER A 278 -24.17 -8.65 -22.29
N CYS A 279 -23.50 -9.61 -21.69
CA CYS A 279 -23.90 -11.02 -21.80
C CYS A 279 -24.84 -11.32 -20.62
N SER A 280 -26.09 -10.87 -20.77
CA SER A 280 -27.21 -11.52 -20.12
C SER A 280 -27.29 -12.94 -20.66
N ASP A 281 -26.97 -13.94 -19.85
CA ASP A 281 -27.58 -15.28 -19.92
C ASP A 281 -27.25 -16.09 -18.65
N TYR A 282 -28.28 -16.26 -17.83
CA TYR A 282 -28.64 -17.43 -16.99
C TYR A 282 -27.54 -18.31 -16.35
N TYR A 283 -27.47 -18.35 -15.02
CA TYR A 283 -28.15 -19.38 -14.20
C TYR A 283 -27.92 -19.11 -12.71
N ASP A 284 -29.04 -18.92 -12.01
CA ASP A 284 -29.17 -18.94 -10.56
C ASP A 284 -29.09 -20.40 -10.08
N SER A 285 -28.24 -20.69 -9.10
CA SER A 285 -28.33 -21.95 -8.37
C SER A 285 -28.02 -21.71 -6.90
N ASP A 286 -29.11 -21.55 -6.16
CA ASP A 286 -29.20 -21.67 -4.71
C ASP A 286 -28.40 -22.88 -4.20
N TYR A 287 -27.55 -22.63 -3.19
CA TYR A 287 -27.06 -23.68 -2.30
C TYR A 287 -27.89 -23.63 -1.02
N SER A 288 -28.75 -24.63 -0.84
CA SER A 288 -29.18 -25.13 0.48
C SER A 288 -28.22 -26.21 0.97
#